data_AF-A0A2A9NJV0-F1
#
_entry.id   AF-A0A2A9NJV0-F1
#
_cell.length_a   1.000
_cell.length_b   1.000
_cell.length_c   1.000
_cell.angle_alpha   90.00
_cell.angle_beta   90.00
_cell.angle_gamma   90.00
#
_symmetry.space_group_name_H-M   'P 1'
#
loop_
_entity.id
_entity.type
_entity.pdbx_description
1 polymer ?
#
loop_
_entity_poly.entity_id
_entity_poly.type
_entity_poly.pdbx_seq_one_letter_code
_entity_poly.pdbx_strand_id
1 'polypeptide(L)'
;TKSNEKEQSFTILPHPAKSNDPADLDPAHPGAGTGGGLKSNPLGAVFNSPGPFIPSEEMASSLEKPLSREELQAKAAALNKK
;
A
#
# COMPACT_ATOMS: atom_id res chain seq x y z
N THR A 1 -14.00 37.73 -38.96
CA THR A 1 -13.00 38.19 -37.97
C THR A 1 -12.58 36.98 -37.17
N LYS A 2 -11.31 36.58 -37.25
CA LYS A 2 -10.79 35.32 -36.66
C LYS A 2 -10.81 35.42 -35.13
N SER A 3 -11.56 34.53 -34.46
CA SER A 3 -11.48 34.33 -33.02
C SER A 3 -10.14 33.64 -32.70
N ASN A 4 -9.32 34.34 -31.94
CA ASN A 4 -8.04 33.84 -31.43
C ASN A 4 -8.33 33.00 -30.18
N GLU A 5 -8.74 31.76 -30.39
CA GLU A 5 -8.92 30.79 -29.31
C GLU A 5 -7.54 30.27 -28.90
N LYS A 6 -6.97 30.86 -27.85
CA LYS A 6 -5.73 30.36 -27.26
C LYS A 6 -5.97 28.96 -26.71
N GLU A 7 -5.33 27.97 -27.32
CA GLU A 7 -5.32 26.58 -26.85
C GLU A 7 -4.80 26.52 -25.40
N GLN A 8 -5.40 25.66 -24.57
CA GLN A 8 -4.96 25.49 -23.18
C GLN A 8 -3.59 24.80 -23.13
N SER A 9 -2.59 25.50 -22.61
CA SER A 9 -1.25 24.96 -22.37
C SER A 9 -1.10 24.49 -20.92
N PHE A 10 -0.74 23.22 -20.72
CA PHE A 10 -0.39 22.69 -19.41
C PHE A 10 1.13 22.51 -19.30
N THR A 11 1.73 23.05 -18.24
CA THR A 11 3.15 22.85 -17.95
C THR A 11 3.32 21.59 -17.12
N ILE A 12 4.05 20.63 -17.65
CA ILE A 12 4.49 19.45 -16.89
C ILE A 12 5.69 19.88 -16.06
N LEU A 13 5.55 19.91 -14.74
CA LEU A 13 6.69 20.10 -13.86
C LEU A 13 7.65 18.91 -14.05
N PRO A 14 8.98 19.13 -14.08
CA PRO A 14 9.92 18.02 -14.13
C PRO A 14 9.66 17.09 -12.95
N HIS A 15 9.56 15.79 -13.21
CA HIS A 15 9.49 14.81 -12.13
C HIS A 15 10.78 14.92 -11.30
N PRO A 16 10.69 14.80 -9.96
CA PRO A 16 11.79 15.13 -9.06
C PRO A 16 13.06 14.29 -9.31
N ALA A 17 12.91 13.06 -9.80
CA ALA A 17 14.02 12.18 -10.11
C ALA A 17 14.68 12.58 -11.44
N LYS A 18 15.89 13.13 -11.35
CA LYS A 18 16.74 13.44 -12.51
C LYS A 18 17.51 12.21 -13.00
N SER A 19 17.53 11.13 -12.22
CA SER A 19 18.25 9.90 -12.52
C SER A 19 17.38 8.64 -12.29
N ASN A 20 17.80 7.51 -12.85
CA ASN A 20 17.22 6.19 -12.58
C ASN A 20 17.92 5.52 -11.38
N ASP A 21 18.27 6.32 -10.36
CA ASP A 21 18.82 5.84 -9.09
C ASP A 21 17.68 5.76 -8.06
N PRO A 22 17.43 4.59 -7.44
CA PRO A 22 16.41 4.47 -6.41
C PRO A 22 16.63 5.38 -5.19
N ALA A 23 17.84 5.92 -4.98
CA ALA A 23 18.14 6.89 -3.93
C ALA A 23 17.45 8.26 -4.13
N ASP A 24 17.11 8.65 -5.36
CA ASP A 24 16.40 9.92 -5.65
C ASP A 24 14.98 9.95 -5.05
N LEU A 25 14.43 8.79 -4.65
CA LEU A 25 13.12 8.64 -4.00
C LEU A 25 13.22 8.58 -2.47
N ASP A 26 14.42 8.70 -1.89
CA ASP A 26 14.58 8.74 -0.44
C ASP A 26 13.94 10.02 0.12
N PRO A 27 13.01 9.93 1.10
CA PRO A 27 12.37 11.07 1.74
C PRO A 27 13.34 12.07 2.40
N ALA A 28 14.63 11.73 2.54
CA ALA A 28 15.67 12.67 2.95
C ALA A 28 15.94 13.78 1.93
N HIS A 29 15.52 13.62 0.67
CA HIS A 29 15.63 14.66 -0.36
C HIS A 29 14.43 15.60 -0.31
N PRO A 30 14.62 16.94 -0.32
CA PRO A 30 13.54 17.93 -0.23
C PRO A 30 12.55 17.95 -1.42
N GLY A 31 12.67 17.02 -2.37
CA GLY A 31 11.74 16.82 -3.49
C GLY A 31 10.99 15.47 -3.45
N ALA A 32 11.28 14.59 -2.49
CA ALA A 32 10.56 13.34 -2.29
C ALA A 32 9.35 13.62 -1.39
N GLY A 33 8.16 13.63 -1.99
CA GLY A 33 6.90 13.80 -1.28
C GLY A 33 6.82 12.91 -0.04
N THR A 34 6.16 13.42 0.99
CA THR A 34 5.99 12.82 2.33
C THR A 34 5.28 11.46 2.28
N GLY A 35 5.98 10.43 1.82
CA GLY A 35 5.56 9.04 1.88
C GLY A 35 5.81 8.50 3.28
N GLY A 36 4.92 8.82 4.21
CA GLY A 36 4.89 8.24 5.56
C GLY A 36 4.54 6.76 5.52
N GLY A 37 5.45 5.94 5.00
CA GLY A 37 5.38 4.48 5.02
C GLY A 37 6.23 3.87 6.13
N LEU A 38 6.21 2.54 6.23
CA LEU A 38 6.91 1.71 7.22
C LEU A 38 8.43 1.99 7.37
N LYS A 39 9.02 2.72 6.42
CA LYS A 39 10.44 3.11 6.40
C LYS A 39 10.74 4.44 7.11
N SER A 40 9.75 5.28 7.39
CA SER A 40 9.99 6.58 8.03
C SER A 40 10.37 6.44 9.51
N ASN A 41 10.01 5.33 10.16
CA ASN A 41 10.47 4.99 11.50
C ASN A 41 10.42 3.47 11.75
N PRO A 42 11.38 2.69 11.20
CA PRO A 42 11.33 1.23 11.24
C PRO A 42 11.46 0.67 12.67
N LEU A 43 12.12 1.41 13.57
CA LEU A 43 12.37 0.99 14.95
C LEU A 43 11.22 1.43 15.88
N GLY A 44 10.72 2.65 15.74
CA GLY A 44 9.67 3.18 16.63
C GLY A 44 8.33 2.48 16.50
N ALA A 45 7.98 1.95 15.32
CA ALA A 45 6.70 1.28 15.10
C ALA A 45 6.68 -0.19 15.55
N VAL A 46 7.79 -0.92 15.38
CA VAL A 46 7.84 -2.36 15.67
C VAL A 46 7.97 -2.63 17.18
N PHE A 47 8.75 -1.84 17.90
CA PHE A 47 8.98 -2.04 19.34
C PHE A 47 7.90 -1.45 20.26
N ASN A 48 7.06 -0.54 19.75
CA ASN A 48 5.95 0.06 20.49
C ASN A 48 4.57 -0.48 20.07
N SER A 49 4.53 -1.46 19.16
CA SER A 49 3.29 -2.14 18.82
C SER A 49 2.89 -3.07 19.97
N PRO A 50 1.60 -3.12 20.37
CA PRO A 50 1.12 -4.17 21.24
C PRO A 50 1.54 -5.55 20.70
N GLY A 51 1.81 -6.48 21.60
CA GLY A 51 2.07 -7.87 21.24
C GLY A 51 0.90 -8.50 20.47
N PRO A 52 1.03 -9.78 20.08
CA PRO A 52 -0.06 -10.48 19.39
C PRO A 52 -1.35 -10.39 20.21
N PHE A 53 -2.42 -9.90 19.57
CA PHE A 53 -3.72 -9.79 20.20
C PHE A 53 -4.31 -11.18 20.40
N ILE A 54 -4.67 -11.51 21.65
CA ILE A 54 -5.37 -12.75 22.01
C ILE A 54 -6.86 -12.40 22.15
N PRO A 55 -7.75 -12.93 21.28
CA PRO A 55 -9.19 -12.68 21.38
C PRO A 55 -9.79 -13.17 22.70
N SER A 56 -10.85 -12.51 23.18
CA SER A 56 -11.68 -13.02 24.28
C SER A 56 -12.48 -14.25 23.86
N GLU A 57 -12.97 -15.05 24.82
CA GLU A 57 -13.76 -16.26 24.53
C GLU A 57 -15.04 -15.97 23.73
N GLU A 58 -15.71 -14.85 24.02
CA GLU A 58 -16.88 -14.38 23.29
C GLU A 58 -16.54 -14.07 21.83
N MET A 59 -15.41 -13.37 21.59
CA MET A 59 -14.94 -13.05 20.25
C MET A 59 -14.54 -14.32 19.50
N ALA A 60 -13.78 -15.20 20.13
CA ALA A 60 -13.35 -16.46 19.53
C ALA A 60 -14.54 -17.34 19.11
N SER A 61 -15.61 -17.36 19.91
CA SER A 61 -16.83 -18.15 19.62
C SER A 61 -17.68 -17.57 18.48
N SER A 62 -17.57 -16.26 18.23
CA SER A 62 -18.26 -15.59 17.12
C SER A 62 -17.57 -15.79 15.77
N LEU A 63 -16.31 -16.24 15.76
CA LEU A 63 -15.55 -16.50 14.54
C LEU A 63 -15.99 -17.79 13.87
N GLU A 64 -15.94 -17.80 12.54
CA GLU A 64 -16.19 -19.01 11.76
C GLU A 64 -15.16 -20.10 12.06
N LYS A 65 -15.58 -21.37 12.01
CA LYS A 65 -14.68 -22.50 12.17
C LYS A 65 -13.76 -22.60 10.95
N PRO A 66 -12.47 -22.95 11.14
CA PRO A 66 -11.59 -23.19 10.02
C PRO A 66 -12.12 -24.36 9.19
N LEU A 67 -12.03 -24.20 7.87
CA LEU A 67 -12.41 -25.23 6.91
C LEU A 67 -11.47 -26.43 7.00
N SER A 68 -11.97 -27.60 6.62
CA SER A 68 -11.14 -28.80 6.51
C SER A 68 -10.14 -28.68 5.35
N ARG A 69 -9.12 -29.53 5.36
CA ARG A 69 -8.11 -29.58 4.30
C ARG A 69 -8.75 -29.85 2.93
N GLU A 70 -9.69 -30.78 2.90
CA GLU A 70 -10.42 -31.22 1.70
C GLU A 70 -11.29 -30.07 1.15
N GLU A 71 -11.97 -29.33 2.03
CA GLU A 71 -12.79 -28.17 1.67
C GLU A 71 -11.95 -27.02 1.09
N LEU A 72 -10.78 -26.75 1.69
CA LEU A 72 -9.84 -25.76 1.19
C LEU A 72 -9.32 -26.13 -0.21
N GLN A 73 -8.98 -27.40 -0.43
CA GLN A 73 -8.50 -27.87 -1.74
C GLN A 73 -9.58 -27.75 -2.81
N ALA A 74 -10.83 -28.08 -2.48
CA ALA A 74 -11.97 -27.93 -3.40
C ALA A 74 -12.23 -26.46 -3.76
N LYS A 75 -12.22 -25.55 -2.77
CA LYS A 75 -12.37 -24.10 -3.01
C LYS A 75 -11.24 -23.54 -3.87
N ALA A 76 -10.00 -23.95 -3.63
CA ALA A 76 -8.85 -23.53 -4.45
C ALA A 76 -9.02 -23.98 -5.91
N ALA A 77 -9.43 -25.24 -6.13
CA ALA A 77 -9.68 -25.75 -7.48
C ALA A 77 -10.85 -25.03 -8.18
N ALA A 78 -11.88 -24.60 -7.45
CA ALA A 78 -12.99 -23.82 -8.00
C ALA A 78 -12.56 -22.41 -8.43
N LEU A 79 -11.69 -21.76 -7.65
CA LEU A 79 -11.19 -20.41 -7.98
C LEU A 79 -10.29 -20.40 -9.22
N ASN A 80 -9.48 -21.44 -9.43
CA ASN A 80 -8.59 -21.56 -10.58
C ASN A 80 -9.29 -21.89 -11.91
N LYS A 81 -10.62 -22.07 -11.90
CA LYS A 81 -11.43 -22.35 -13.11
C LYS A 81 -12.13 -21.10 -13.66
N LYS A 82 -11.83 -19.91 -13.12
CA LYS A 82 -12.34 -18.63 -13.62
C LYS A 82 -11.47 -18.06 -14.73
#